data_AF-A0A2G5LF18-F1
#
_entry.id   AF-A0A2G5LF18-F1
#
_cell.length_a   1.000
_cell.length_b   1.000
_cell.length_c   1.000
_cell.angle_alpha   90.00
_cell.angle_beta   90.00
_cell.angle_gamma   90.00
#
_symmetry.space_group_name_H-M   'P 1'
#
loop_
_entity.id
_entity.type
_entity.pdbx_description
1 polymer ?
#
loop_
_entity_poly.entity_id
_entity_poly.type
_entity_poly.pdbx_seq_one_letter_code
_entity_poly.pdbx_strand_id
1 'polypeptide(L)'
;MLDTIDVNFHGKRHTDFDLLRIIKAQEQGFDIPVTAYLCGVSIRSRAGIGVVFGHKRKDQYGRFGDGHLIRTSDVLKVEREGRFWVMTTENSRYVLATFQRQNGRASLRDFLRTTNGQYHPSPRILQ
;
A
#
# COMPACT_ATOMS: atom_id res chain seq x y z
N MET A 1 -26.84 -12.08 25.62
CA MET A 1 -25.93 -12.87 24.77
C MET A 1 -25.65 -11.99 23.57
N LEU A 2 -24.43 -11.46 23.44
CA LEU A 2 -24.09 -10.57 22.33
C LEU A 2 -23.87 -11.44 21.09
N ASP A 3 -24.70 -11.26 20.06
CA ASP A 3 -24.51 -11.88 18.76
C ASP A 3 -23.25 -11.29 18.13
N THR A 4 -22.13 -11.98 18.33
CA THR A 4 -20.89 -11.70 17.61
C THR A 4 -21.11 -12.12 16.16
N ILE A 5 -21.46 -11.17 15.31
CA ILE A 5 -21.50 -11.37 13.87
C ILE A 5 -20.06 -11.63 13.42
N ASP A 6 -19.75 -12.89 13.12
CA ASP A 6 -18.45 -13.29 12.59
C ASP A 6 -18.38 -12.89 11.12
N VAL A 7 -17.95 -11.65 10.89
CA VAL A 7 -17.73 -11.11 9.55
C VAL A 7 -16.44 -11.71 9.02
N ASN A 8 -16.56 -12.84 8.32
CA ASN A 8 -15.48 -13.40 7.52
C ASN A 8 -15.19 -12.44 6.36
N PHE A 9 -14.32 -11.46 6.58
CA PHE A 9 -13.75 -10.68 5.50
C PHE A 9 -13.12 -11.67 4.52
N HIS A 10 -13.69 -11.77 3.31
CA HIS A 10 -13.02 -12.40 2.17
C HIS A 10 -11.81 -11.54 1.80
N GLY A 11 -10.79 -11.55 2.66
CA GLY A 11 -9.53 -10.88 2.44
C GLY A 11 -9.01 -11.35 1.09
N LYS A 12 -8.68 -10.38 0.23
CA LYS A 12 -8.00 -10.68 -1.03
C LYS A 12 -6.70 -11.37 -0.66
N ARG A 13 -6.67 -12.70 -0.79
CA ARG A 13 -5.48 -13.50 -0.52
C ARG A 13 -4.37 -13.04 -1.46
N HIS A 14 -3.13 -13.04 -0.96
CA HIS A 14 -1.95 -12.83 -1.79
C HIS A 14 -1.93 -13.90 -2.87
N THR A 15 -1.81 -13.49 -4.13
CA THR A 15 -1.62 -14.43 -5.24
C THR A 15 -0.20 -14.98 -5.21
N ASP A 16 0.07 -16.09 -5.90
CA ASP A 16 1.44 -16.62 -6.03
C ASP A 16 2.40 -15.58 -6.62
N PHE A 17 1.90 -14.74 -7.54
CA PHE A 17 2.66 -13.62 -8.07
C PHE A 17 3.00 -12.57 -7.01
N ASP A 18 2.06 -12.26 -6.11
CA ASP A 18 2.31 -11.35 -4.99
C ASP A 18 3.36 -11.92 -4.04
N LEU A 19 3.24 -13.20 -3.67
CA LEU A 19 4.19 -13.89 -2.79
C LEU A 19 5.60 -13.93 -3.41
N LEU A 20 5.72 -14.27 -4.69
CA LEU A 20 7.00 -14.25 -5.41
C LEU A 20 7.62 -12.84 -5.42
N ARG A 21 6.80 -11.80 -5.58
CA ARG A 21 7.25 -10.40 -5.57
C ARG A 21 7.68 -9.94 -4.18
N ILE A 22 7.00 -10.41 -3.13
CA ILE A 22 7.40 -10.17 -1.74
C ILE A 22 8.76 -10.81 -1.44
N ILE A 23 8.94 -12.08 -1.80
CA ILE A 23 10.22 -12.79 -1.60
C ILE A 23 11.36 -12.02 -2.26
N LYS A 24 11.19 -11.63 -3.53
CA LYS A 24 12.18 -10.81 -4.26
C LYS A 24 12.45 -9.46 -3.61
N ALA A 25 11.46 -8.86 -2.97
CA ALA A 25 11.64 -7.60 -2.24
C ALA A 25 12.42 -7.81 -0.93
N GLN A 26 12.11 -8.89 -0.22
CA GLN A 26 12.84 -9.28 1.00
C GLN A 26 14.30 -9.61 0.71
N GLU A 27 14.57 -10.37 -0.35
CA GLU A 27 15.93 -10.73 -0.79
C GLU A 27 16.76 -9.51 -1.19
N GLN A 28 16.15 -8.49 -1.80
CA GLN A 28 16.86 -7.26 -2.17
C GLN A 28 17.37 -6.50 -0.93
N GLY A 29 16.59 -6.49 0.15
CA GLY A 29 16.84 -5.64 1.31
C GLY A 29 16.60 -4.15 1.04
N PHE A 30 16.55 -3.38 2.14
CA PHE A 30 16.36 -1.93 2.14
C PHE A 30 17.17 -1.31 3.28
N ASP A 31 17.83 -0.18 3.00
CA ASP A 31 18.67 0.51 3.98
C ASP A 31 17.86 1.03 5.18
N ILE A 32 16.64 1.49 4.92
CA ILE A 32 15.71 1.98 5.93
C ILE A 32 14.68 0.88 6.25
N PRO A 33 14.41 0.61 7.54
CA PRO A 33 13.45 -0.42 7.93
C PRO A 33 12.07 -0.26 7.28
N VAL A 34 11.65 -1.31 6.58
CA VAL A 34 10.30 -1.42 6.02
C VAL A 34 9.32 -1.85 7.12
N THR A 35 8.14 -1.22 7.15
CA THR A 35 7.04 -1.55 8.06
C THR A 35 6.25 -2.76 7.57
N ALA A 36 5.94 -2.81 6.27
CA ALA A 36 5.26 -3.94 5.63
C ALA A 36 5.40 -3.91 4.10
N TYR A 37 5.03 -5.02 3.46
CA TYR A 37 4.88 -5.13 2.01
C TYR A 37 3.40 -4.98 1.64
N LEU A 38 3.12 -4.27 0.55
CA LEU A 38 1.77 -4.07 0.05
C LEU A 38 1.61 -4.64 -1.35
N CYS A 39 0.52 -5.36 -1.56
CA CYS A 39 0.14 -6.00 -2.80
C CYS A 39 -1.14 -5.35 -3.36
N GLY A 40 -1.29 -5.38 -4.68
CA GLY A 40 -2.45 -4.82 -5.37
C GLY A 40 -2.63 -3.31 -5.12
N VAL A 41 -1.52 -2.56 -5.04
CA VAL A 41 -1.57 -1.19 -4.55
C VAL A 41 -2.13 -0.19 -5.55
N SER A 42 -2.90 0.77 -5.05
CA SER A 42 -3.24 2.04 -5.72
C SER A 42 -3.06 3.22 -4.76
N ILE A 43 -2.90 4.42 -5.30
CA ILE A 43 -2.81 5.67 -4.53
C ILE A 43 -4.02 6.54 -4.85
N ARG A 44 -4.78 6.92 -3.82
CA ARG A 44 -6.00 7.73 -3.93
C ARG A 44 -6.04 8.75 -2.82
N SER A 45 -6.31 10.01 -3.17
CA SER A 45 -6.41 11.11 -2.19
C SER A 45 -5.21 11.14 -1.22
N ARG A 46 -4.00 11.07 -1.76
CA ARG A 46 -2.72 10.97 -1.02
C ARG A 46 -2.57 9.78 -0.08
N ALA A 47 -3.47 8.79 -0.08
CA ALA A 47 -3.32 7.56 0.69
C ALA A 47 -3.04 6.36 -0.21
N GLY A 48 -2.18 5.44 0.25
CA GLY A 48 -2.01 4.13 -0.35
C GLY A 48 -3.12 3.19 0.08
N ILE A 49 -3.67 2.41 -0.86
CA ILE A 49 -4.63 1.34 -0.60
C ILE A 49 -4.04 0.05 -1.13
N GLY A 50 -3.93 -0.99 -0.29
CA GLY A 50 -3.32 -2.26 -0.68
C GLY A 50 -3.50 -3.37 0.36
N VAL A 51 -3.21 -4.60 -0.05
CA VAL A 51 -3.25 -5.78 0.82
C VAL A 51 -1.91 -5.95 1.52
N VAL A 52 -1.92 -6.06 2.85
CA VAL A 52 -0.70 -6.06 3.66
C VAL A 52 -0.08 -7.45 3.84
N PHE A 53 1.25 -7.48 3.90
CA PHE A 53 2.04 -8.66 4.27
C PHE A 53 3.23 -8.25 5.16
N GLY A 54 3.48 -9.03 6.21
CA GLY A 54 4.63 -8.89 7.11
C GLY A 54 4.62 -7.61 7.93
N HIS A 55 3.44 -7.11 8.33
CA HIS A 55 3.36 -5.86 9.08
C HIS A 55 3.98 -5.98 10.47
N LYS A 56 4.98 -5.15 10.79
CA LYS A 56 5.70 -5.20 12.07
C LYS A 56 4.82 -4.90 13.29
N ARG A 57 3.78 -4.08 13.12
CA ARG A 57 2.82 -3.72 14.17
C ARG A 57 1.51 -4.44 13.90
N LYS A 58 1.45 -5.76 14.09
CA LYS A 58 0.16 -6.45 14.20
C LYS A 58 -0.47 -5.98 15.50
N ASP A 59 -1.52 -5.19 15.42
CA ASP A 59 -2.22 -4.77 16.64
C ASP A 59 -3.02 -5.95 17.20
N GLN A 60 -3.39 -5.87 18.48
CA GLN A 60 -4.17 -6.91 19.17
C GLN A 60 -5.54 -7.19 18.54
N TYR A 61 -5.99 -6.31 17.64
CA TYR A 61 -7.24 -6.41 16.90
C TYR A 61 -7.06 -6.99 15.50
N GLY A 62 -5.83 -7.38 15.12
CA GLY A 62 -5.52 -8.00 13.84
C GLY A 62 -5.63 -7.07 12.63
N ARG A 63 -5.77 -5.74 12.80
CA ARG A 63 -6.05 -4.79 11.69
C ARG A 63 -4.97 -4.78 10.61
N PHE A 64 -3.74 -5.13 10.98
CA PHE A 64 -2.60 -5.25 10.07
C PHE A 64 -2.16 -6.70 9.84
N GLY A 65 -3.07 -7.65 10.04
CA GLY A 65 -2.87 -9.06 9.72
C GLY A 65 -2.59 -9.28 8.24
N ASP A 66 -1.83 -10.32 7.92
CA ASP A 66 -1.49 -10.63 6.53
C ASP A 66 -2.77 -10.94 5.74
N GLY A 67 -2.90 -10.33 4.55
CA GLY A 67 -4.10 -10.48 3.71
C GLY A 67 -5.18 -9.42 3.97
N HIS A 68 -4.96 -8.51 4.92
CA HIS A 68 -5.91 -7.42 5.18
C HIS A 68 -5.73 -6.28 4.17
N LEU A 69 -6.85 -5.75 3.70
CA LEU A 69 -6.86 -4.52 2.91
C LEU A 69 -6.70 -3.33 3.86
N ILE A 70 -5.67 -2.53 3.65
CA ILE A 70 -5.41 -1.34 4.47
C ILE A 70 -5.46 -0.08 3.61
N ARG A 71 -5.84 1.03 4.27
CA ARG A 71 -5.58 2.39 3.81
C ARG A 71 -4.47 2.96 4.69
N THR A 72 -3.40 3.47 4.08
CA THR A 72 -2.32 4.11 4.83
C THR A 72 -2.74 5.50 5.32
N SER A 73 -1.94 6.09 6.23
CA SER A 73 -1.97 7.54 6.42
C SER A 73 -1.41 8.27 5.18
N ASP A 74 -1.36 9.60 5.25
CA ASP A 74 -0.92 10.43 4.14
C ASP A 74 0.47 10.04 3.66
N VAL A 75 0.55 9.84 2.35
CA VAL A 75 1.79 9.52 1.63
C VAL A 75 2.57 10.81 1.49
N LEU A 76 3.72 10.84 2.15
CA LEU A 76 4.66 11.96 2.10
C LEU A 76 5.50 11.89 0.83
N LYS A 77 5.99 10.69 0.48
CA LYS A 77 6.77 10.46 -0.73
C LYS A 77 6.64 9.03 -1.22
N VAL A 78 6.86 8.85 -2.53
CA VAL A 78 7.05 7.54 -3.14
C VAL A 78 8.27 7.61 -4.04
N GLU A 79 9.22 6.72 -3.83
CA GLU A 79 10.51 6.70 -4.53
C GLU A 79 10.89 5.28 -4.94
N ARG A 80 11.86 5.14 -5.84
CA ARG A 80 12.32 3.84 -6.31
C ARG A 80 13.60 3.45 -5.57
N GLU A 81 13.56 2.30 -4.90
CA GLU A 81 14.70 1.72 -4.19
C GLU A 81 15.01 0.34 -4.78
N GLY A 82 16.12 0.28 -5.52
CA GLY A 82 16.43 -0.86 -6.38
C GLY A 82 15.32 -1.11 -7.41
N ARG A 83 14.70 -2.29 -7.33
CA ARG A 83 13.65 -2.75 -8.26
C ARG A 83 12.23 -2.40 -7.80
N PHE A 84 12.06 -1.96 -6.55
CA PHE A 84 10.76 -1.74 -5.95
C PHE A 84 10.47 -0.26 -5.72
N TRP A 85 9.18 0.08 -5.72
CA TRP A 85 8.74 1.37 -5.25
C TRP A 85 8.50 1.30 -3.75
N VAL A 86 8.93 2.34 -3.04
CA VAL A 86 8.80 2.46 -1.59
C VAL A 86 8.00 3.70 -1.28
N MET A 87 6.95 3.52 -0.51
CA MET A 87 6.01 4.55 -0.08
C MET A 87 6.31 4.90 1.38
N THR A 88 6.66 6.16 1.62
CA THR A 88 6.83 6.70 2.98
C THR A 88 5.59 7.52 3.33
N THR A 89 5.01 7.17 4.47
CA THR A 89 3.86 7.84 5.08
C THR A 89 4.31 8.48 6.39
N GLU A 90 3.45 9.23 7.06
CA GLU A 90 3.77 9.91 8.32
C GLU A 90 4.50 9.03 9.36
N ASN A 91 4.07 7.77 9.52
CA ASN A 91 4.54 6.90 10.59
C ASN A 91 5.00 5.52 10.11
N SER A 92 5.04 5.29 8.79
CA SER A 92 5.27 3.95 8.24
C SER A 92 5.89 3.98 6.85
N ARG A 93 6.60 2.91 6.51
CA ARG A 93 7.30 2.73 5.24
C ARG A 93 6.86 1.42 4.60
N TYR A 94 6.32 1.49 3.40
CA TYR A 94 5.73 0.35 2.71
C TYR A 94 6.44 0.06 1.40
N VAL A 95 6.77 -1.20 1.17
CA VAL A 95 7.26 -1.65 -0.14
C VAL A 95 6.09 -2.05 -1.01
N LEU A 96 6.01 -1.51 -2.22
CA LEU A 96 4.97 -1.80 -3.19
C LEU A 96 5.35 -3.04 -4.01
N ALA A 97 4.98 -4.22 -3.51
CA ALA A 97 5.28 -5.49 -4.15
C ALA A 97 4.53 -5.62 -5.49
N THR A 98 3.24 -5.31 -5.53
CA THR A 98 2.45 -5.33 -6.76
C THR A 98 1.46 -4.17 -6.83
N PHE A 99 0.97 -3.87 -8.02
CA PHE A 99 0.01 -2.80 -8.27
C PHE A 99 -1.35 -3.39 -8.64
N GLN A 100 -2.43 -2.71 -8.23
CA GLN A 100 -3.77 -3.07 -8.65
C GLN A 100 -3.83 -3.14 -10.19
N ARG A 101 -4.44 -4.20 -10.73
CA ARG A 101 -4.63 -4.35 -12.17
C ARG A 101 -5.32 -3.11 -12.74
N GLN A 102 -4.91 -2.70 -13.95
CA GLN A 102 -5.39 -1.53 -14.71
C GLN A 102 -5.02 -0.17 -14.10
N ASN A 103 -5.26 0.06 -12.81
CA ASN A 103 -5.25 1.41 -12.25
C ASN A 103 -4.09 1.70 -11.28
N GLY A 104 -3.45 0.69 -10.69
CA GLY A 104 -2.44 0.91 -9.65
C GLY A 104 -1.23 1.73 -10.13
N ARG A 105 -0.67 1.39 -11.30
CA ARG A 105 0.47 2.14 -11.87
C ARG A 105 0.09 3.54 -12.35
N ALA A 106 -1.11 3.70 -12.91
CA ALA A 106 -1.62 5.01 -13.30
C ALA A 106 -1.72 5.93 -12.07
N SER A 107 -2.27 5.41 -10.98
CA SER A 107 -2.40 6.15 -9.72
C SER A 107 -1.07 6.58 -9.10
N LEU A 108 -0.02 5.75 -9.21
CA LEU A 108 1.33 6.14 -8.81
C LEU A 108 1.87 7.29 -9.67
N ARG A 109 1.71 7.20 -10.98
CA ARG A 109 2.15 8.26 -11.91
C ARG A 109 1.44 9.57 -11.63
N ASP A 110 0.14 9.52 -11.36
CA ASP A 110 -0.65 10.71 -11.04
C ASP A 110 -0.20 11.34 -9.71
N PHE A 111 0.09 10.52 -8.70
CA PHE A 111 0.67 10.97 -7.44
C PHE A 111 2.02 11.67 -7.66
N LEU A 112 2.94 11.06 -8.42
CA LEU A 112 4.26 11.65 -8.69
C LEU A 112 4.16 12.98 -9.46
N ARG A 113 3.25 13.09 -10.44
CA ARG A 113 3.00 14.34 -11.17
C ARG A 113 2.49 15.45 -10.25
N THR A 114 1.58 15.11 -9.33
CA THR A 114 0.99 16.08 -8.41
C THR A 114 2.03 16.56 -7.39
N THR A 115 2.79 15.63 -6.80
CA THR A 115 3.78 15.95 -5.76
C THR A 115 5.01 16.68 -6.30
N ASN A 116 5.41 16.44 -7.55
CA ASN A 116 6.50 17.18 -8.21
C ASN A 116 6.08 18.57 -8.73
N GLY A 117 4.91 19.07 -8.35
CA GLY A 117 4.39 20.38 -8.77
C GLY A 117 4.02 20.47 -10.26
N GLN A 118 4.07 19.35 -11.00
CA GLN A 118 3.75 19.33 -12.43
C GLN A 118 2.25 19.36 -12.72
N TYR A 119 1.40 19.13 -11.70
CA TYR A 119 -0.04 19.07 -11.90
C TYR A 119 -0.80 19.45 -10.61
N HIS A 120 -1.46 20.60 -10.63
CA HIS A 120 -2.45 20.99 -9.62
C HIS A 120 -3.83 20.85 -10.27
N PRO A 121 -4.53 19.70 -10.12
CA PRO A 121 -5.87 19.58 -10.64
C PRO A 121 -6.77 20.55 -9.89
N SER A 122 -7.26 21.58 -10.56
CA SER A 122 -8.39 22.35 -10.05
C SER A 122 -9.63 21.42 -10.01
N PRO A 123 -10.46 21.48 -8.95
CA PRO A 123 -11.72 20.75 -8.93
C PRO A 123 -12.53 21.11 -10.18
N ARG A 124 -12.99 20.10 -10.93
CA ARG A 124 -13.84 20.34 -12.11
C ARG A 124 -15.23 20.85 -11.73
N ILE A 125 -15.65 20.61 -10.48
CA ILE A 125 -16.93 21.03 -9.91
C ILE A 125 -16.68 21.34 -8.43
N LEU A 126 -17.04 22.55 -7.99
CA LEU A 126 -17.23 22.86 -6.57
C LEU A 126 -18.53 22.17 -6.15
N GLN A 127 -18.45 21.22 -5.21
CA GLN A 127 -19.62 20.67 -4.53
C GLN A 127 -20.02 21.56 -3.36
#